data_AF-A0A5C6E824-F1
#
_entry.id   AF-A0A5C6E824-F1
#
_cell.length_a   1.000
_cell.length_b   1.000
_cell.length_c   1.000
_cell.angle_alpha   90.00
_cell.angle_beta   90.00
_cell.angle_gamma   90.00
#
_symmetry.space_group_name_H-M   'P 1'
#
loop_
_entity.id
_entity.type
_entity.pdbx_description
1 polymer ?
#
loop_
_entity_poly.entity_id
_entity_poly.type
_entity_poly.pdbx_seq_one_letter_code
_entity_poly.pdbx_strand_id
1 'polypeptide(L)'
;MARLQMETTLAVLGDGGRYSAENDMTAPIFEQRANMHRVAFILGAACIDDLITWADEEIDASPQPPNALIDLSLGRKLPLGNVIALLNELAIETNDLWSTRRGLSLLADKIRSNEIETKSAIMKCYEHLRNENLLYDDAFIIFVTLEDDVSLIRDGIFGPDRLPELRDEFIATLDQMERETRIAE
;
A
#
# COMPACT_ATOMS: atom_id res chain seq x y z
N MET A 1 10.67 -46.64 46.38
CA MET A 1 11.17 -46.60 45.00
C MET A 1 9.94 -46.46 44.10
N ALA A 2 9.52 -45.23 43.75
CA ALA A 2 9.89 -44.47 42.54
C ALA A 2 9.42 -45.20 41.25
N ARG A 3 8.27 -44.83 40.67
CA ARG A 3 8.05 -43.85 39.55
C ARG A 3 8.45 -44.47 38.18
N LEU A 4 7.81 -44.29 37.03
CA LEU A 4 6.65 -43.55 36.48
C LEU A 4 6.62 -43.91 34.96
N GLN A 5 5.46 -43.89 34.30
CA GLN A 5 5.21 -43.49 32.90
C GLN A 5 3.78 -43.96 32.57
N MET A 6 2.70 -43.20 32.76
CA MET A 6 2.31 -41.84 32.32
C MET A 6 1.95 -41.78 30.83
N GLU A 7 0.72 -42.24 30.55
CA GLU A 7 -0.08 -41.85 29.39
C GLU A 7 -0.74 -40.47 29.64
N THR A 8 -0.60 -39.64 28.62
CA THR A 8 -1.53 -38.64 28.06
C THR A 8 -2.53 -37.91 28.99
N THR A 9 -2.35 -36.58 29.06
CA THR A 9 -3.35 -35.51 28.78
C THR A 9 -3.21 -34.35 29.78
N LEU A 10 -2.80 -33.17 29.29
CA LEU A 10 -3.31 -31.87 29.74
C LEU A 10 -2.76 -30.77 28.82
N ALA A 11 -3.65 -30.24 27.99
CA ALA A 11 -3.52 -28.89 27.47
C ALA A 11 -3.62 -27.88 28.62
N VAL A 12 -2.99 -26.72 28.48
CA VAL A 12 -3.49 -25.36 28.80
C VAL A 12 -2.32 -24.41 29.17
N LEU A 13 -2.18 -23.41 28.29
CA LEU A 13 -1.66 -22.04 28.49
C LEU A 13 -0.16 -21.80 28.62
N GLY A 14 0.37 -21.08 27.64
CA GLY A 14 1.64 -20.36 27.78
C GLY A 14 2.16 -19.84 26.46
N ASP A 15 1.80 -18.58 26.21
CA ASP A 15 2.71 -17.53 25.77
C ASP A 15 2.57 -17.05 24.32
N GLY A 16 2.50 -15.72 24.23
CA GLY A 16 2.33 -14.99 22.99
C GLY A 16 3.43 -15.37 22.02
N GLY A 17 3.03 -15.83 20.85
CA GLY A 17 3.89 -15.92 19.67
C GLY A 17 4.34 -14.51 19.33
N ARG A 18 5.45 -14.10 19.96
CA ARG A 18 6.23 -12.94 19.57
C ARG A 18 6.58 -13.11 18.11
N TYR A 19 6.13 -12.14 17.31
CA TYR A 19 6.68 -11.79 16.01
C TYR A 19 8.17 -12.08 15.98
N SER A 20 8.53 -13.16 15.29
CA SER A 20 9.89 -13.37 14.82
C SER A 20 9.83 -13.06 13.33
N ALA A 21 9.73 -11.76 13.01
CA ALA A 21 10.06 -11.26 11.70
C ALA A 21 11.59 -11.36 11.59
N GLU A 22 12.07 -12.54 11.24
CA GLU A 22 13.42 -12.70 10.74
C GLU A 22 13.48 -11.95 9.42
N ASN A 23 14.33 -10.92 9.39
CA ASN A 23 14.75 -10.18 8.21
C ASN A 23 15.18 -11.15 7.11
N ASP A 24 14.31 -11.37 6.12
CA ASP A 24 14.71 -11.95 4.84
C ASP A 24 14.87 -10.80 3.84
N MET A 25 16.12 -10.46 3.55
CA MET A 25 16.54 -9.46 2.55
C MET A 25 16.26 -10.02 1.14
N THR A 26 14.98 -10.15 0.80
CA THR A 26 14.53 -10.70 -0.48
C THR A 26 13.83 -9.64 -1.28
N ALA A 27 14.19 -9.52 -2.57
CA ALA A 27 13.48 -8.69 -3.53
C ALA A 27 11.96 -8.95 -3.43
N PRO A 28 11.11 -7.91 -3.59
CA PRO A 28 9.67 -8.05 -3.41
C PRO A 28 9.14 -9.15 -4.32
N ILE A 29 8.29 -10.02 -3.78
CA ILE A 29 7.66 -11.09 -4.56
C ILE A 29 6.61 -10.50 -5.51
N PHE A 30 6.20 -11.28 -6.50
CA PHE A 30 5.26 -10.85 -7.54
C PHE A 30 3.96 -10.28 -6.94
N GLU A 31 3.45 -10.95 -5.91
CA GLU A 31 2.23 -10.61 -5.19
C GLU A 31 2.31 -9.23 -4.53
N GLN A 32 3.45 -8.91 -3.92
CA GLN A 32 3.71 -7.59 -3.35
C GLN A 32 3.78 -6.50 -4.42
N ARG A 33 4.40 -6.79 -5.56
CA ARG A 33 4.41 -5.84 -6.70
C ARG A 33 2.99 -5.61 -7.23
N ALA A 34 2.18 -6.66 -7.34
CA ALA A 34 0.79 -6.54 -7.73
C ALA A 34 -0.02 -5.67 -6.74
N ASN A 35 0.16 -5.88 -5.44
CA ASN A 35 -0.50 -5.06 -4.42
C ASN A 35 0.00 -3.61 -4.42
N MET A 36 1.29 -3.37 -4.68
CA MET A 36 1.83 -2.02 -4.85
C MET A 36 1.13 -1.29 -6.00
N HIS A 37 0.96 -1.96 -7.15
CA HIS A 37 0.25 -1.40 -8.31
C HIS A 37 -1.23 -1.15 -8.03
N ARG A 38 -1.86 -2.03 -7.25
CA ARG A 38 -3.23 -1.84 -6.76
C ARG A 38 -3.36 -0.57 -5.91
N VAL A 39 -2.48 -0.40 -4.91
CA VAL A 39 -2.47 0.79 -4.04
C VAL A 39 -2.22 2.05 -4.87
N ALA A 40 -1.24 2.02 -5.78
CA ALA A 40 -0.99 3.15 -6.68
C ALA A 40 -2.21 3.49 -7.54
N PHE A 41 -2.90 2.47 -8.06
CA PHE A 41 -4.07 2.67 -8.92
C PHE A 41 -5.27 3.26 -8.16
N ILE A 42 -5.62 2.74 -6.98
CA ILE A 42 -6.75 3.29 -6.18
C ILE A 42 -6.48 4.73 -5.72
N LEU A 43 -5.21 5.07 -5.45
CA LEU A 43 -4.81 6.44 -5.11
C LEU A 43 -4.71 7.36 -6.33
N GLY A 44 -4.82 6.81 -7.54
CA GLY A 44 -4.69 7.53 -8.81
C GLY A 44 -3.25 7.87 -9.19
N ALA A 45 -2.25 7.28 -8.52
CA ALA A 45 -0.84 7.41 -8.84
C ALA A 45 -0.42 6.61 -10.09
N ALA A 46 -1.21 5.58 -10.45
CA ALA A 46 -1.06 4.79 -11.66
C ALA A 46 -2.34 4.85 -12.50
N CYS A 47 -2.20 4.84 -13.83
CA CYS A 47 -3.31 4.69 -14.77
C CYS A 47 -3.32 3.29 -15.39
N ILE A 48 -4.34 2.98 -16.19
CA ILE A 48 -4.45 1.66 -16.83
C ILE A 48 -3.29 1.36 -17.79
N ASP A 49 -2.73 2.37 -18.45
CA ASP A 49 -1.60 2.16 -19.36
C ASP A 49 -0.31 1.81 -18.58
N ASP A 50 -0.12 2.36 -17.38
CA ASP A 50 0.99 1.98 -16.48
C ASP A 50 0.84 0.52 -16.04
N LEU A 51 -0.38 0.10 -15.69
CA LEU A 51 -0.68 -1.27 -15.29
C LEU A 51 -0.51 -2.29 -16.42
N ILE A 52 -0.91 -1.94 -17.64
CA ILE A 52 -0.70 -2.78 -18.82
C ILE A 52 0.80 -2.94 -19.10
N THR A 53 1.56 -1.84 -19.04
CA THR A 53 3.01 -1.87 -19.25
C THR A 53 3.69 -2.80 -18.25
N TRP A 54 3.35 -2.67 -16.96
CA TRP A 54 3.85 -3.58 -15.93
C TRP A 54 3.42 -5.04 -16.18
N ALA A 55 2.15 -5.26 -16.54
CA ALA A 55 1.65 -6.61 -16.80
C ALA A 55 2.38 -7.29 -17.97
N ASP A 56 2.65 -6.55 -19.05
CA ASP A 56 3.40 -7.04 -20.21
C ASP A 56 4.82 -7.45 -19.81
N GLU A 57 5.51 -6.64 -19.00
CA GLU A 57 6.86 -6.94 -18.49
C GLU A 57 6.89 -8.21 -17.62
N GLU A 58 5.89 -8.38 -16.73
CA GLU A 58 5.79 -9.58 -15.88
C GLU A 58 5.41 -10.83 -16.68
N ILE A 59 4.61 -10.70 -17.74
CA ILE A 59 4.28 -11.79 -18.67
C ILE A 59 5.53 -12.25 -19.40
N ASP A 60 6.34 -11.33 -19.93
CA ASP A 60 7.57 -11.64 -20.64
C ASP A 60 8.61 -12.33 -19.73
N ALA A 61 8.61 -11.97 -18.44
CA ALA A 61 9.48 -12.56 -17.43
C ALA A 61 9.00 -13.92 -16.88
N SER A 62 7.72 -14.26 -17.07
CA SER A 62 7.09 -15.44 -16.48
C SER A 62 6.86 -16.56 -17.50
N PRO A 63 7.34 -17.79 -17.25
CA PRO A 63 7.06 -18.93 -18.13
C PRO A 63 5.60 -19.39 -18.07
N GLN A 64 4.88 -19.04 -17.00
CA GLN A 64 3.46 -19.39 -16.78
C GLN A 64 2.75 -18.22 -16.07
N PRO A 65 2.43 -17.14 -16.79
CA PRO A 65 1.77 -15.99 -16.19
C PRO A 65 0.34 -16.34 -15.72
N PRO A 66 -0.13 -15.81 -14.57
CA PRO A 66 -1.51 -15.97 -14.14
C PRO A 66 -2.49 -15.39 -15.16
N ASN A 67 -3.67 -16.01 -15.32
CA ASN A 67 -4.69 -15.52 -16.25
C ASN A 67 -5.12 -14.08 -15.94
N ALA A 68 -5.25 -13.73 -14.65
CA ALA A 68 -5.60 -12.37 -14.26
C ALA A 68 -4.59 -11.31 -14.72
N LEU A 69 -3.30 -11.68 -14.83
CA LEU A 69 -2.25 -10.81 -15.35
C LEU A 69 -2.38 -10.61 -16.87
N ILE A 70 -2.68 -11.70 -17.60
CA ILE A 70 -2.97 -11.66 -19.04
C ILE A 70 -4.21 -10.80 -19.31
N ASP A 71 -5.28 -11.00 -18.55
CA ASP A 71 -6.53 -10.24 -18.69
C ASP A 71 -6.32 -8.75 -18.41
N LEU A 72 -5.44 -8.41 -17.46
CA LEU A 72 -5.04 -7.04 -17.17
C LEU A 72 -4.27 -6.40 -18.35
N SER A 73 -3.28 -7.10 -18.91
CA SER A 73 -2.51 -6.66 -20.09
C SER A 73 -3.41 -6.35 -21.30
N LEU A 74 -4.43 -7.18 -21.53
CA LEU A 74 -5.39 -6.98 -22.62
C LEU A 74 -6.48 -5.92 -22.31
N GLY A 75 -6.50 -5.42 -21.08
CA GLY A 75 -7.64 -4.77 -20.42
C GLY A 75 -7.80 -3.27 -20.60
N ARG A 76 -7.35 -2.65 -21.70
CA ARG A 76 -7.32 -1.17 -21.88
C ARG A 76 -8.65 -0.44 -21.67
N LYS A 77 -9.79 -1.13 -21.74
CA LYS A 77 -11.14 -0.58 -21.51
C LYS A 77 -11.90 -1.24 -20.37
N LEU A 78 -11.20 -1.94 -19.47
CA LEU A 78 -11.84 -2.54 -18.31
C LEU A 78 -12.42 -1.46 -17.39
N PRO A 79 -13.64 -1.65 -16.87
CA PRO A 79 -14.17 -0.81 -15.80
C PRO A 79 -13.24 -0.82 -14.58
N LEU A 80 -13.16 0.30 -13.85
CA LEU A 80 -12.32 0.47 -12.65
C LEU A 80 -12.44 -0.71 -11.68
N GLY A 81 -13.66 -1.14 -11.38
CA GLY A 81 -13.91 -2.25 -10.45
C GLY A 81 -13.33 -3.59 -10.92
N ASN A 82 -13.27 -3.82 -12.24
CA ASN A 82 -12.69 -5.04 -12.79
C ASN A 82 -11.16 -5.02 -12.69
N VAL A 83 -10.54 -3.86 -12.92
CA VAL A 83 -9.09 -3.70 -12.75
C VAL A 83 -8.68 -3.97 -11.31
N ILE A 84 -9.41 -3.39 -10.34
CA ILE A 84 -9.17 -3.63 -8.91
C ILE A 84 -9.38 -5.10 -8.55
N ALA A 85 -10.40 -5.76 -9.10
CA ALA A 85 -10.66 -7.18 -8.86
C ALA A 85 -9.51 -8.08 -9.36
N LEU A 86 -8.97 -7.81 -10.56
CA LEU A 86 -7.82 -8.54 -11.09
C LEU A 86 -6.57 -8.33 -10.22
N LEU A 87 -6.29 -7.08 -9.83
CA LEU A 87 -5.15 -6.79 -8.95
C LEU A 87 -5.29 -7.43 -7.56
N ASN A 88 -6.50 -7.51 -7.01
CA ASN A 88 -6.77 -8.26 -5.77
C ASN A 88 -6.47 -9.76 -5.92
N GLU A 89 -6.81 -10.35 -7.07
CA GLU A 89 -6.53 -11.77 -7.34
C GLU A 89 -5.02 -12.05 -7.39
N LEU A 90 -4.24 -11.09 -7.90
CA LEU A 90 -2.78 -11.19 -8.00
C LEU A 90 -2.04 -10.91 -6.69
N ALA A 91 -2.60 -10.08 -5.81
CA ALA A 91 -1.93 -9.57 -4.61
C ALA A 91 -1.76 -10.58 -3.46
N ILE A 92 -2.59 -11.63 -3.38
CA ILE A 92 -2.72 -12.59 -2.25
C ILE A 92 -3.04 -11.93 -0.88
N GLU A 93 -2.24 -10.98 -0.41
CA GLU A 93 -2.42 -10.16 0.79
C GLU A 93 -2.46 -8.68 0.40
N THR A 94 -3.56 -7.98 0.71
CA THR A 94 -3.77 -6.60 0.24
C THR A 94 -3.37 -5.53 1.25
N ASN A 95 -3.13 -5.91 2.50
CA ASN A 95 -2.81 -5.00 3.61
C ASN A 95 -1.35 -5.13 4.08
N ASP A 96 -0.46 -5.64 3.22
CA ASP A 96 0.95 -5.71 3.54
C ASP A 96 1.59 -4.30 3.49
N LEU A 97 2.50 -4.07 4.45
CA LEU A 97 3.07 -2.75 4.68
C LEU A 97 4.01 -2.31 3.55
N TRP A 98 4.73 -3.26 2.95
CA TRP A 98 5.71 -2.97 1.90
C TRP A 98 5.00 -2.40 0.67
N SER A 99 3.97 -3.10 0.19
CA SER A 99 3.21 -2.71 -1.00
C SER A 99 2.48 -1.39 -0.80
N THR A 100 1.90 -1.20 0.39
CA THR A 100 1.21 0.04 0.75
C THR A 100 2.16 1.23 0.69
N ARG A 101 3.33 1.12 1.33
CA ARG A 101 4.31 2.22 1.36
C ARG A 101 4.90 2.51 -0.02
N ARG A 102 5.17 1.48 -0.84
CA ARG A 102 5.62 1.66 -2.23
C ARG A 102 4.55 2.26 -3.14
N GLY A 103 3.30 1.84 -3.01
CA GLY A 103 2.18 2.45 -3.75
C GLY A 103 2.02 3.93 -3.39
N LEU A 104 2.18 4.27 -2.11
CA LEU A 104 2.19 5.65 -1.61
C LEU A 104 3.38 6.47 -2.12
N SER A 105 4.56 5.87 -2.29
CA SER A 105 5.72 6.61 -2.84
C SER A 105 5.51 7.02 -4.29
N LEU A 106 4.84 6.19 -5.10
CA LEU A 106 4.48 6.54 -6.48
C LEU A 106 3.55 7.77 -6.54
N LEU A 107 2.70 7.96 -5.52
CA LEU A 107 1.86 9.14 -5.42
C LEU A 107 2.68 10.42 -5.18
N ALA A 108 3.77 10.33 -4.40
CA ALA A 108 4.64 11.46 -4.13
C ALA A 108 5.23 12.03 -5.43
N ASP A 109 5.65 11.16 -6.34
CA ASP A 109 6.19 11.55 -7.64
C ASP A 109 5.14 12.29 -8.50
N LYS A 110 3.90 11.80 -8.52
CA LYS A 110 2.80 12.45 -9.25
C LYS A 110 2.47 13.83 -8.68
N ILE A 111 2.53 13.99 -7.36
CA ILE A 111 2.31 15.30 -6.71
C ILE A 111 3.48 16.24 -7.04
N ARG A 112 4.74 15.79 -7.01
CA ARG A 112 5.90 16.61 -7.42
C ARG A 112 5.77 17.11 -8.86
N SER A 113 5.34 16.23 -9.77
CA SER A 113 5.09 16.56 -11.18
C SER A 113 3.89 17.48 -11.41
N ASN A 114 3.10 17.78 -10.38
CA ASN A 114 1.81 18.47 -10.46
C ASN A 114 0.78 17.75 -11.35
N GLU A 115 0.92 16.42 -11.52
CA GLU A 115 -0.07 15.61 -12.23
C GLU A 115 -1.33 15.38 -11.38
N ILE A 116 -1.18 15.42 -10.06
CA ILE A 116 -2.27 15.26 -9.09
C ILE A 116 -2.28 16.45 -8.13
N GLU A 117 -3.47 16.99 -7.87
CA GLU A 117 -3.67 18.05 -6.88
C GLU A 117 -3.47 17.52 -5.45
N THR A 118 -2.63 18.19 -4.65
CA THR A 118 -2.30 17.81 -3.27
C THR A 118 -3.53 17.58 -2.39
N LYS A 119 -4.52 18.47 -2.40
CA LYS A 119 -5.73 18.33 -1.57
C LYS A 119 -6.49 17.05 -1.93
N SER A 120 -6.71 16.83 -3.22
CA SER A 120 -7.40 15.63 -3.71
C SER A 120 -6.63 14.36 -3.33
N ALA A 121 -5.30 14.37 -3.44
CA ALA A 121 -4.45 13.25 -3.06
C ALA A 121 -4.55 12.92 -1.57
N ILE A 122 -4.45 13.92 -0.68
CA ILE A 122 -4.59 13.74 0.78
C ILE A 122 -5.95 13.13 1.13
N MET A 123 -7.04 13.68 0.59
CA MET A 123 -8.39 13.17 0.86
C MET A 123 -8.54 11.72 0.40
N LYS A 124 -8.06 11.37 -0.80
CA LYS A 124 -8.09 10.00 -1.32
C LYS A 124 -7.26 9.05 -0.46
N CYS A 125 -6.06 9.45 -0.06
CA CYS A 125 -5.23 8.65 0.84
C CYS A 125 -5.98 8.37 2.14
N TYR A 126 -6.49 9.41 2.81
CA TYR A 126 -7.24 9.22 4.04
C TYR A 126 -8.43 8.26 3.88
N GLU A 127 -9.24 8.44 2.84
CA GLU A 127 -10.40 7.59 2.57
C GLU A 127 -10.01 6.12 2.30
N HIS A 128 -9.07 5.89 1.39
CA HIS A 128 -8.68 4.53 0.99
C HIS A 128 -7.88 3.81 2.08
N LEU A 129 -6.93 4.48 2.73
CA LEU A 129 -6.16 3.89 3.82
C LEU A 129 -7.05 3.46 4.98
N ARG A 130 -8.11 4.26 5.28
CA ARG A 130 -9.11 3.93 6.30
C ARG A 130 -10.01 2.77 5.89
N ASN A 131 -10.58 2.83 4.68
CA ASN A 131 -11.58 1.86 4.23
C ASN A 131 -10.98 0.47 3.97
N GLU A 132 -9.73 0.43 3.51
CA GLU A 132 -9.03 -0.80 3.17
C GLU A 132 -8.07 -1.27 4.25
N ASN A 133 -7.96 -0.52 5.36
CA ASN A 133 -7.14 -0.86 6.52
C ASN A 133 -5.67 -1.15 6.15
N LEU A 134 -5.10 -0.26 5.32
CA LEU A 134 -3.77 -0.43 4.72
C LEU A 134 -2.63 0.03 5.64
N LEU A 135 -2.92 0.91 6.60
CA LEU A 135 -1.99 1.37 7.63
C LEU A 135 -2.65 1.29 9.01
N TYR A 136 -1.88 0.84 10.00
CA TYR A 136 -2.32 0.74 11.40
C TYR A 136 -1.73 1.88 12.25
N ASP A 137 -2.46 2.23 13.30
CA ASP A 137 -2.03 3.06 14.43
C ASP A 137 -1.33 4.37 14.03
N ASP A 138 -0.08 4.55 14.46
CA ASP A 138 0.68 5.79 14.38
C ASP A 138 0.91 6.27 12.94
N ALA A 139 1.07 5.33 12.00
CA ALA A 139 1.29 5.68 10.59
C ALA A 139 0.04 6.27 9.95
N PHE A 140 -1.16 5.83 10.36
CA PHE A 140 -2.42 6.37 9.85
C PHE A 140 -2.77 7.72 10.48
N ILE A 141 -2.39 7.96 11.74
CA ILE A 141 -2.65 9.24 12.44
C ILE A 141 -2.11 10.45 11.64
N ILE A 142 -0.98 10.31 10.96
CA ILE A 142 -0.42 11.38 10.13
C ILE A 142 -1.40 11.79 9.03
N PHE A 143 -2.07 10.84 8.38
CA PHE A 143 -3.06 11.12 7.35
C PHE A 143 -4.34 11.75 7.89
N VAL A 144 -4.70 11.47 9.16
CA VAL A 144 -5.79 12.17 9.85
C VAL A 144 -5.43 13.65 9.99
N THR A 145 -4.22 13.96 10.47
CA THR A 145 -3.77 15.36 10.63
C THR A 145 -3.68 16.09 9.29
N LEU A 146 -3.21 15.43 8.24
CA LEU A 146 -3.16 16.02 6.90
C LEU A 146 -4.57 16.31 6.35
N GLU A 147 -5.54 15.42 6.59
CA GLU A 147 -6.94 15.64 6.20
C GLU A 147 -7.57 16.81 6.95
N ASP A 148 -7.35 16.88 8.27
CA ASP A 148 -7.80 18.00 9.10
C ASP A 148 -7.25 19.34 8.56
N ASP A 149 -5.96 19.40 8.21
CA ASP A 149 -5.33 20.58 7.62
C ASP A 149 -5.97 20.97 6.27
N VAL A 150 -6.29 19.99 5.41
CA VAL A 150 -7.04 20.26 4.16
C VAL A 150 -8.42 20.85 4.48
N SER A 151 -9.13 20.29 5.45
CA SER A 151 -10.44 20.77 5.90
C SER A 151 -10.36 22.20 6.46
N LEU A 152 -9.33 22.52 7.26
CA LEU A 152 -9.11 23.87 7.80
C LEU A 152 -8.77 24.91 6.72
N ILE A 153 -8.00 24.52 5.69
CA ILE A 153 -7.75 25.38 4.51
C ILE A 153 -9.06 25.61 3.73
N ARG A 154 -9.84 24.55 3.51
CA ARG A 154 -11.13 24.65 2.80
C ARG A 154 -12.08 25.62 3.50
N ASP A 155 -12.13 25.56 4.82
CA ASP A 155 -13.02 26.38 5.64
C ASP A 155 -12.50 27.82 5.86
N GLY A 156 -11.33 28.14 5.27
CA GLY A 156 -10.72 29.47 5.32
C GLY A 156 -10.11 29.84 6.66
N ILE A 157 -9.95 28.86 7.56
CA ILE A 157 -9.30 29.04 8.86
C ILE A 157 -7.78 29.19 8.66
N PHE A 158 -7.21 28.36 7.79
CA PHE A 158 -5.83 28.52 7.35
C PHE A 158 -5.75 29.38 6.10
N GLY A 159 -4.74 30.26 6.08
CA GLY A 159 -4.44 31.12 4.94
C GLY A 159 -3.94 30.33 3.72
N PRO A 160 -3.97 30.94 2.53
CA PRO A 160 -3.56 30.28 1.28
C PRO A 160 -2.10 29.84 1.28
N ASP A 161 -1.24 30.48 2.09
CA ASP A 161 0.19 30.15 2.22
C ASP A 161 0.43 28.79 2.89
N ARG A 162 -0.58 28.22 3.57
CA ARG A 162 -0.49 26.89 4.18
C ARG A 162 -0.52 25.76 3.16
N LEU A 163 -1.07 25.99 1.96
CA LEU A 163 -1.20 24.92 0.97
C LEU A 163 0.15 24.43 0.41
N PRO A 164 1.11 25.31 0.05
CA PRO A 164 2.48 24.89 -0.26
C PRO A 164 3.15 24.12 0.87
N GLU A 165 3.03 24.56 2.12
CA GLU A 165 3.61 23.87 3.28
C GLU A 165 3.01 22.47 3.46
N LEU A 166 1.68 22.36 3.37
CA LEU A 166 0.97 21.09 3.47
C LEU A 166 1.37 20.12 2.36
N ARG A 167 1.66 20.64 1.15
CA ARG A 167 2.19 19.82 0.06
C ARG A 167 3.56 19.26 0.41
N ASP A 168 4.46 20.08 0.93
CA ASP A 168 5.83 19.66 1.27
C ASP A 168 5.82 18.65 2.43
N GLU A 169 4.99 18.88 3.46
CA GLU A 169 4.77 17.94 4.57
C GLU A 169 4.21 16.61 4.09
N PHE A 170 3.26 16.64 3.17
CA PHE A 170 2.68 15.42 2.62
C PHE A 170 3.71 14.62 1.82
N ILE A 171 4.45 15.27 0.92
CA ILE A 171 5.52 14.61 0.15
C ILE A 171 6.59 14.03 1.10
N ALA A 172 7.00 14.78 2.12
CA ALA A 172 7.99 14.32 3.10
C ALA A 172 7.51 13.10 3.89
N THR A 173 6.21 13.03 4.19
CA THR A 173 5.59 11.86 4.83
C THR A 173 5.69 10.62 3.94
N LEU A 174 5.34 10.74 2.65
CA LEU A 174 5.41 9.63 1.69
C LEU A 174 6.85 9.16 1.49
N ASP A 175 7.81 10.08 1.43
CA ASP A 175 9.25 9.76 1.34
C ASP A 175 9.77 9.04 2.57
N GLN A 176 9.32 9.46 3.74
CA GLN A 176 9.72 8.82 4.99
C GLN A 176 9.23 7.37 5.03
N MET A 177 7.98 7.13 4.62
CA MET A 177 7.42 5.78 4.49
C MET A 177 8.22 4.94 3.49
N GLU A 178 8.63 5.52 2.35
CA GLU A 178 9.48 4.81 1.39
C GLU A 178 10.84 4.44 1.99
N ARG A 179 11.49 5.38 2.69
CA ARG A 179 12.80 5.12 3.34
C ARG A 179 12.71 4.01 4.38
N GLU A 180 11.67 4.00 5.19
CA GLU A 180 11.44 2.93 6.18
C GLU A 180 11.18 1.58 5.52
N THR A 181 10.62 1.57 4.32
CA THR A 181 10.46 0.35 3.52
C THR A 181 11.81 -0.19 3.06
N ARG A 182 12.72 0.69 2.60
CA ARG A 182 14.06 0.31 2.13
C ARG A 182 15.03 -0.08 3.26
N ILE A 183 14.80 0.38 4.48
CA ILE A 183 15.59 -0.05 5.67
C ILE A 183 15.17 -1.45 6.13
N ALA A 184 13.95 -1.88 5.76
CA ALA A 184 13.45 -3.23 6.00
C ALA A 184 13.78 -4.22 4.84
N GLU A 185 14.35 -3.73 3.73
CA GLU A 185 14.88 -4.52 2.59
C GLU A 185 16.36 -4.88 2.83
#